data_AF-A0A381X989-F1
#
_entry.id   AF-A0A381X989-F1
#
_cell.length_a   1.000
_cell.length_b   1.000
_cell.length_c   1.000
_cell.angle_alpha   90.00
_cell.angle_beta   90.00
_cell.angle_gamma   90.00
#
_symmetry.space_group_name_H-M   'P 1'
#
loop_
_entity.id
_entity.type
_entity.pdbx_description
1 polymer ?
#
loop_
_entity_poly.entity_id
_entity_poly.type
_entity_poly.pdbx_seq_one_letter_code
_entity_poly.pdbx_strand_id
1 'polypeptide(L)'
;MLKARHYQTDGAKGGEEQLPDWLFDGAVNENVLHQVIKVHLLNQRQGTAAAKSRGQVSGGSRKPWRQKGTGRARQGTIRAVQWEGGGVAFPPIPHSWRQRVPKKVRALARRSALNFRAQGERVILVDSLEFDKPKTKKLLEVLSAIGAEGKVLLLTHGAKNNVHLSSRNVRTLVVRPFGEESAYDILWATTIVIEKIALDTAEPSKAHRAAMVSRARGEPEVRAHERAAEEGRAQRRKDRRSHKNKADKLTPESKVSPTAKPAKMTDEEKVTPKAKASLEAEVGGKIDLDASSVTLPKVADLVGFLMEFDSAAAVETLRSRDNRKTAQALYQARLREITNEREGDDA
;
A
#
# COMPACT_ATOMS: atom_id res chain seq x y z
N MET A 1 6.97 29.32 2.00
CA MET A 1 7.74 28.25 2.66
C MET A 1 6.92 27.72 3.81
N LEU A 2 6.85 26.39 3.96
CA LEU A 2 6.10 25.76 5.04
C LEU A 2 6.87 25.93 6.36
N LYS A 3 6.14 26.11 7.46
CA LYS A 3 6.71 26.24 8.81
C LYS A 3 6.23 25.09 9.68
N ALA A 4 7.04 24.70 10.65
CA ALA A 4 6.70 23.70 11.66
C ALA A 4 6.94 24.26 13.05
N ARG A 5 6.13 23.81 14.01
CA ARG A 5 6.30 24.15 15.43
C ARG A 5 7.52 23.41 15.96
N HIS A 6 8.39 24.13 16.67
CA HIS A 6 9.59 23.59 17.27
C HIS A 6 9.43 23.51 18.79
N TYR A 7 9.78 22.35 19.36
CA TYR A 7 9.74 22.08 20.80
C TYR A 7 11.09 21.59 21.29
N GLN A 8 11.48 22.04 22.48
CA GLN A 8 12.62 21.48 23.19
C GLN A 8 12.25 20.13 23.83
N THR A 9 13.26 19.37 24.25
CA THR A 9 13.09 18.05 24.89
C THR A 9 12.17 18.09 26.12
N ASP A 10 12.14 19.21 26.84
CA ASP A 10 11.29 19.42 28.02
C ASP A 10 9.83 19.77 27.68
N GLY A 11 9.48 19.83 26.39
CA GLY A 11 8.14 20.23 25.92
C GLY A 11 7.92 21.75 25.91
N ALA A 12 8.94 22.54 26.23
CA ALA A 12 8.90 23.99 26.07
C ALA A 12 8.83 24.36 24.58
N LYS A 13 7.98 25.35 24.25
CA LYS A 13 7.83 25.84 22.87
C LYS A 13 9.08 26.64 22.48
N GLY A 14 9.85 26.11 21.53
CA GLY A 14 11.06 26.75 21.00
C GLY A 14 10.82 27.76 19.88
N GLY A 15 9.63 27.76 19.25
CA GLY A 15 9.23 28.72 18.22
C GLY A 15 8.68 28.07 16.95
N GLU A 16 8.59 28.84 15.86
CA GLU A 16 8.33 28.31 14.52
C GLU A 16 9.63 28.27 13.71
N GLU A 17 9.90 27.14 13.07
CA GLU A 17 11.08 26.95 12.22
C GLU A 17 10.66 26.65 10.78
N GLN A 18 11.47 27.11 9.83
CA GLN A 18 11.21 26.95 8.40
C GLN A 18 11.61 25.55 7.96
N LEU A 19 10.72 24.88 7.24
CA LEU A 19 10.99 23.57 6.66
C LEU A 19 11.77 23.73 5.34
N PRO A 20 12.67 22.79 5.01
CA PRO A 20 13.46 22.87 3.79
C PRO A 20 12.62 22.68 2.52
N ASP A 21 12.69 23.64 1.61
CA ASP A 21 11.92 23.68 0.35
C ASP A 21 12.10 22.44 -0.53
N TRP A 22 13.27 21.79 -0.46
CA TRP A 22 13.56 20.63 -1.30
C TRP A 22 12.70 19.40 -0.96
N LEU A 23 12.28 19.29 0.30
CA LEU A 23 11.43 18.23 0.81
C LEU A 23 9.99 18.71 0.98
N PHE A 24 9.82 19.98 1.34
CA PHE A 24 8.53 20.59 1.65
C PHE A 24 8.15 21.66 0.60
N ASP A 25 7.93 21.23 -0.65
CA ASP A 25 7.55 22.11 -1.76
C ASP A 25 6.03 22.37 -1.84
N GLY A 26 5.23 21.75 -0.97
CA GLY A 26 3.76 21.89 -0.94
C GLY A 26 3.03 21.17 -2.08
N ALA A 27 3.73 20.54 -3.01
CA ALA A 27 3.10 19.79 -4.09
C ALA A 27 2.66 18.39 -3.60
N VAL A 28 1.36 18.10 -3.70
CA VAL A 28 0.79 16.79 -3.33
C VAL A 28 0.25 16.11 -4.59
N ASN A 29 0.77 14.91 -4.89
CA ASN A 29 0.28 14.10 -6.00
C ASN A 29 -0.48 12.87 -5.47
N GLU A 30 -1.81 12.99 -5.42
CA GLU A 30 -2.71 11.98 -4.86
C GLU A 30 -2.67 10.64 -5.62
N ASN A 31 -2.61 10.68 -6.95
CA ASN A 31 -2.56 9.48 -7.79
C ASN A 31 -1.32 8.63 -7.50
N VAL A 32 -0.16 9.29 -7.39
CA VAL A 32 1.11 8.63 -7.07
C VAL A 32 1.10 8.08 -5.64
N LEU A 33 0.51 8.82 -4.69
CA LEU A 33 0.32 8.35 -3.32
C LEU A 33 -0.53 7.08 -3.28
N HIS A 34 -1.73 7.12 -3.86
CA HIS A 34 -2.64 5.99 -3.89
C HIS A 34 -2.00 4.74 -4.54
N GLN A 35 -1.30 4.91 -5.68
CA GLN A 35 -0.61 3.81 -6.35
C GLN A 35 0.47 3.18 -5.45
N VAL A 36 1.31 3.99 -4.80
CA VAL A 36 2.38 3.49 -3.93
C VAL A 36 1.83 2.80 -2.69
N ILE A 37 0.76 3.32 -2.10
CA ILE A 37 0.09 2.71 -0.94
C ILE A 37 -0.53 1.37 -1.31
N LYS A 38 -1.25 1.31 -2.43
CA LYS A 38 -1.85 0.06 -2.92
C LYS A 38 -0.78 -1.01 -3.14
N VAL A 39 0.36 -0.65 -3.75
CA VAL A 39 1.48 -1.57 -3.91
C VAL A 39 2.10 -1.95 -2.58
N HIS A 40 2.24 -1.02 -1.63
CA HIS A 40 2.73 -1.32 -0.28
C HIS A 40 1.85 -2.37 0.41
N LEU A 41 0.53 -2.19 0.41
CA LEU A 41 -0.44 -3.13 1.00
C LEU A 41 -0.47 -4.47 0.27
N LEU A 42 -0.38 -4.49 -1.06
CA LEU A 42 -0.28 -5.74 -1.83
C LEU A 42 1.00 -6.51 -1.47
N ASN A 43 2.12 -5.82 -1.32
CA ASN A 43 3.41 -6.43 -0.97
C ASN A 43 3.45 -7.04 0.44
N GLN A 44 2.54 -6.63 1.34
CA GLN A 44 2.40 -7.23 2.67
C GLN A 44 1.63 -8.56 2.64
N ARG A 45 0.91 -8.87 1.55
CA ARG A 45 0.14 -10.12 1.44
C ARG A 45 1.08 -11.30 1.19
N GLN A 46 0.91 -12.37 1.98
CA GLN A 46 1.72 -13.58 1.88
C GLN A 46 1.36 -14.49 0.70
N GLY A 47 0.07 -14.55 0.32
CA GLY A 47 -0.37 -15.33 -0.84
C GLY A 47 -0.31 -16.85 -0.64
N THR A 48 -0.53 -17.34 0.58
CA THR A 48 -0.44 -18.77 0.96
C THR A 48 -1.73 -19.57 0.77
N ALA A 49 -2.78 -18.95 0.22
CA ALA A 49 -4.04 -19.63 -0.03
C ALA A 49 -3.89 -20.70 -1.13
N ALA A 50 -4.26 -21.94 -0.81
CA ALA A 50 -4.21 -23.07 -1.72
C ALA A 50 -5.46 -23.94 -1.55
N ALA A 51 -5.98 -24.50 -2.65
CA ALA A 51 -6.91 -25.61 -2.61
C ALA A 51 -6.53 -26.67 -3.65
N LYS A 52 -6.98 -27.91 -3.45
CA LYS A 52 -6.69 -29.01 -4.36
C LYS A 52 -7.61 -28.94 -5.58
N SER A 53 -7.03 -28.90 -6.77
CA SER A 53 -7.77 -29.12 -8.01
C SER A 53 -8.23 -30.59 -8.10
N ARG A 54 -9.14 -30.90 -9.03
CA ARG A 54 -9.59 -32.28 -9.31
C ARG A 54 -8.44 -33.29 -9.45
N GLY A 55 -7.32 -32.87 -10.04
CA GLY A 55 -6.15 -33.73 -10.24
C GLY A 55 -5.34 -34.00 -8.96
N GLN A 56 -5.40 -33.09 -7.99
CA GLN A 56 -4.61 -33.12 -6.76
C GLN A 56 -5.34 -33.79 -5.58
N VAL A 57 -6.67 -33.94 -5.66
CA VAL A 57 -7.46 -34.73 -4.69
C VAL A 57 -7.11 -36.21 -4.84
N SER A 58 -7.11 -37.00 -3.77
CA SER A 58 -6.81 -38.45 -3.80
C SER A 58 -7.97 -39.30 -4.37
N GLY A 59 -7.75 -40.55 -4.79
CA GLY A 59 -8.82 -41.47 -5.28
C GLY A 59 -9.03 -41.52 -6.81
N GLY A 60 -10.26 -41.51 -7.33
CA GLY A 60 -10.56 -41.13 -8.72
C GLY A 60 -10.02 -41.94 -9.91
N SER A 61 -9.22 -43.00 -9.70
CA SER A 61 -8.57 -43.77 -10.78
C SER A 61 -9.51 -44.69 -11.57
N ARG A 62 -10.65 -45.07 -10.99
CA ARG A 62 -11.65 -45.92 -11.65
C ARG A 62 -12.93 -45.14 -11.91
N LYS A 63 -13.51 -45.34 -13.10
CA LYS A 63 -14.82 -44.80 -13.43
C LYS A 63 -15.89 -45.36 -12.47
N PRO A 64 -16.76 -44.52 -11.89
CA PRO A 64 -17.74 -44.98 -10.90
C PRO A 64 -18.71 -46.04 -11.44
N TRP A 65 -19.15 -45.92 -12.70
CA TRP A 65 -20.03 -46.88 -13.37
C TRP A 65 -19.89 -46.82 -14.90
N ARG A 66 -20.47 -47.81 -15.59
CA ARG A 66 -20.51 -47.90 -17.07
C ARG A 66 -21.16 -46.68 -17.72
N GLN A 67 -20.77 -46.34 -18.95
CA GLN A 67 -21.21 -45.11 -19.63
C GLN A 67 -22.72 -45.02 -19.88
N LYS A 68 -23.41 -46.16 -20.04
CA LYS A 68 -24.85 -46.27 -20.32
C LYS A 68 -25.44 -47.49 -19.58
N GLY A 69 -26.76 -47.52 -19.41
CA GLY A 69 -27.49 -48.68 -18.89
C GLY A 69 -27.64 -48.76 -17.36
N THR A 70 -27.30 -47.72 -16.60
CA THR A 70 -27.46 -47.69 -15.12
C THR A 70 -28.59 -46.79 -14.63
N GLY A 71 -29.24 -46.01 -15.50
CA GLY A 71 -30.26 -45.01 -15.11
C GLY A 71 -29.72 -43.78 -14.35
N ARG A 72 -28.45 -43.79 -13.93
CA ARG A 72 -27.77 -42.68 -13.24
C ARG A 72 -27.18 -41.68 -14.23
N ALA A 73 -26.94 -40.46 -13.77
CA ALA A 73 -26.19 -39.43 -14.52
C ALA A 73 -24.80 -39.94 -14.94
N ARG A 74 -24.24 -39.41 -16.02
CA ARG A 74 -22.91 -39.83 -16.51
C ARG A 74 -21.82 -39.25 -15.62
N GLN A 75 -20.90 -40.09 -15.16
CA GLN A 75 -19.80 -39.67 -14.30
C GLN A 75 -18.48 -40.30 -14.75
N GLY A 76 -17.44 -39.46 -14.84
CA GLY A 76 -16.10 -39.86 -15.26
C GLY A 76 -15.20 -40.25 -14.09
N THR A 77 -15.33 -39.57 -12.96
CA THR A 77 -14.52 -39.77 -11.75
C THR A 77 -15.30 -39.33 -10.52
N ILE A 78 -14.97 -39.88 -9.36
CA ILE A 78 -15.51 -39.45 -8.05
C ILE A 78 -14.92 -38.11 -7.58
N ARG A 79 -13.84 -37.62 -8.19
CA ARG A 79 -13.16 -36.37 -7.78
C ARG A 79 -13.73 -35.10 -8.45
N ALA A 80 -14.78 -35.23 -9.26
CA ALA A 80 -15.29 -34.11 -10.03
C ALA A 80 -15.93 -33.05 -9.12
N VAL A 81 -16.00 -31.80 -9.58
CA VAL A 81 -16.31 -30.61 -8.75
C VAL A 81 -17.70 -30.69 -8.10
N GLN A 82 -18.65 -31.32 -8.78
CA GLN A 82 -20.01 -31.54 -8.28
C GLN A 82 -20.14 -32.61 -7.20
N TRP A 83 -19.08 -33.41 -6.96
CA TRP A 83 -19.09 -34.44 -5.92
C TRP A 83 -18.63 -33.86 -4.59
N GLU A 84 -19.22 -34.34 -3.50
CA GLU A 84 -18.71 -34.11 -2.15
C GLU A 84 -17.32 -34.73 -2.00
N GLY A 85 -16.37 -33.96 -1.45
CA GLY A 85 -14.96 -34.34 -1.40
C GLY A 85 -14.24 -34.30 -2.75
N GLY A 86 -14.89 -33.80 -3.80
CA GLY A 86 -14.29 -33.50 -5.10
C GLY A 86 -13.32 -32.31 -5.05
N GLY A 87 -12.58 -32.10 -6.14
CA GLY A 87 -11.66 -30.96 -6.24
C GLY A 87 -12.37 -29.66 -6.63
N VAL A 88 -11.74 -28.52 -6.35
CA VAL A 88 -12.25 -27.19 -6.75
C VAL A 88 -11.92 -26.94 -8.23
N ALA A 89 -12.85 -26.33 -8.98
CA ALA A 89 -12.65 -25.99 -10.40
C ALA A 89 -11.52 -24.98 -10.61
N PHE A 90 -11.60 -23.86 -9.90
CA PHE A 90 -10.59 -22.79 -9.90
C PHE A 90 -10.10 -22.59 -8.47
N PRO A 91 -9.20 -23.45 -7.99
CA PRO A 91 -8.67 -23.30 -6.64
C PRO A 91 -7.85 -22.00 -6.55
N PRO A 92 -7.82 -21.32 -5.40
CA PRO A 92 -6.77 -20.34 -5.15
C PRO A 92 -5.40 -21.02 -5.29
N ILE A 93 -4.53 -20.41 -6.08
CA ILE A 93 -3.16 -20.88 -6.30
C ILE A 93 -2.22 -19.95 -5.52
N PRO A 94 -1.30 -20.49 -4.70
CA PRO A 94 -0.30 -19.67 -4.04
C PRO A 94 0.50 -18.88 -5.06
N HIS A 95 0.54 -17.56 -4.88
CA HIS A 95 1.25 -16.67 -5.78
C HIS A 95 1.80 -15.46 -5.03
N SER A 96 2.83 -14.84 -5.59
CA SER A 96 3.38 -13.61 -5.03
C SER A 96 2.53 -12.42 -5.46
N TRP A 97 2.09 -11.61 -4.48
CA TRP A 97 1.44 -10.33 -4.72
C TRP A 97 2.43 -9.18 -4.99
N ARG A 98 3.73 -9.49 -5.09
CA ARG A 98 4.78 -8.47 -5.08
C ARG A 98 4.80 -7.66 -6.37
N GLN A 99 4.59 -6.35 -6.26
CA GLN A 99 4.68 -5.40 -7.36
C GLN A 99 5.84 -4.42 -7.13
N ARG A 100 6.51 -4.04 -8.22
CA ARG A 100 7.67 -3.14 -8.20
C ARG A 100 7.26 -1.74 -8.61
N VAL A 101 7.62 -0.75 -7.80
CA VAL A 101 7.49 0.68 -8.12
C VAL A 101 8.87 1.28 -8.42
N PRO A 102 9.02 2.13 -9.45
CA PRO A 102 10.26 2.87 -9.70
C PRO A 102 10.71 3.70 -8.49
N LYS A 103 12.03 3.81 -8.28
CA LYS A 103 12.60 4.55 -7.15
C LYS A 103 12.13 6.02 -7.09
N LYS A 104 12.06 6.69 -8.24
CA LYS A 104 11.62 8.09 -8.34
C LYS A 104 10.16 8.27 -7.91
N VAL A 105 9.28 7.35 -8.30
CA VAL A 105 7.86 7.38 -7.95
C VAL A 105 7.67 7.18 -6.43
N ARG A 106 8.44 6.27 -5.81
CA ARG A 106 8.41 6.11 -4.34
C ARG A 106 8.89 7.36 -3.59
N ALA A 107 9.96 7.99 -4.08
CA ALA A 107 10.46 9.24 -3.49
C ALA A 107 9.43 10.38 -3.63
N LEU A 108 8.78 10.49 -4.79
CA LEU A 108 7.72 11.46 -5.05
C LEU A 108 6.50 11.24 -4.13
N ALA A 109 6.08 9.99 -3.94
CA ALA A 109 5.01 9.65 -3.02
C ALA A 109 5.36 10.05 -1.58
N ARG A 110 6.57 9.72 -1.12
CA ARG A 110 7.03 10.09 0.23
C ARG A 110 7.02 11.61 0.43
N ARG A 111 7.54 12.36 -0.54
CA ARG A 111 7.53 13.82 -0.53
C ARG A 111 6.10 14.38 -0.49
N SER A 112 5.21 13.86 -1.33
CA SER A 112 3.80 14.26 -1.37
C SER A 112 3.09 14.00 -0.03
N ALA A 113 3.41 12.88 0.64
CA ALA A 113 2.83 12.55 1.94
C ALA A 113 3.31 13.51 3.04
N LEU A 114 4.59 13.87 3.05
CA LEU A 114 5.16 14.85 3.98
C LEU A 114 4.56 16.25 3.76
N ASN A 115 4.43 16.67 2.49
CA ASN A 115 3.77 17.94 2.14
C ASN A 115 2.34 18.00 2.64
N PHE A 116 1.56 16.92 2.43
CA PHE A 116 0.18 16.86 2.89
C PHE A 116 0.07 17.01 4.41
N ARG A 117 1.00 16.41 5.16
CA ARG A 117 1.06 16.54 6.62
C ARG A 117 1.52 17.91 7.08
N ALA A 118 2.47 18.52 6.37
CA ALA A 118 2.95 19.87 6.66
C ALA A 118 1.87 20.93 6.37
N GLN A 119 1.11 20.81 5.29
CA GLN A 119 -0.02 21.68 4.97
C GLN A 119 -1.12 21.64 6.04
N GLY A 120 -1.32 20.48 6.69
CA GLY A 120 -2.24 20.33 7.80
C GLY A 120 -1.68 20.73 9.17
N GLU A 121 -0.51 21.38 9.23
CA GLU A 121 0.21 21.75 10.46
C GLU A 121 0.48 20.57 11.42
N ARG A 122 0.60 19.35 10.87
CA ARG A 122 0.79 18.12 11.67
C ARG A 122 2.24 17.65 11.72
N VAL A 123 3.17 18.52 11.32
CA VAL A 123 4.61 18.27 11.40
C VAL A 123 5.17 19.10 12.55
N ILE A 124 5.84 18.43 13.47
CA ILE A 124 6.43 19.03 14.66
C ILE A 124 7.92 18.71 14.68
N LEU A 125 8.74 19.71 14.96
CA LEU A 125 10.18 19.56 15.15
C LEU A 125 10.50 19.46 16.63
N VAL A 126 11.36 18.52 16.99
CA VAL A 126 11.86 18.33 18.35
C VAL A 126 13.38 18.32 18.32
N ASP A 127 13.99 18.76 19.41
CA ASP A 127 15.43 18.57 19.63
C ASP A 127 15.82 17.07 19.69
N SER A 128 17.11 16.78 19.87
CA SER A 128 17.58 15.39 19.94
C SER A 128 16.91 14.66 21.10
N LEU A 129 16.20 13.56 20.81
CA LEU A 129 15.69 12.65 21.82
C LEU A 129 16.77 11.61 22.10
N GLU A 130 17.48 11.77 23.20
CA GLU A 130 18.47 10.82 23.69
C GLU A 130 18.06 10.29 25.06
N PHE A 131 18.03 8.97 25.18
CA PHE A 131 17.70 8.29 26.43
C PHE A 131 18.85 7.38 26.84
N ASP A 132 19.39 7.56 28.05
CA ASP A 132 20.39 6.67 28.63
C ASP A 132 19.84 5.25 28.86
N LYS A 133 18.56 5.17 29.24
CA LYS A 133 17.86 3.91 29.52
C LYS A 133 16.49 3.90 28.82
N PRO A 134 16.07 2.76 28.25
CA PRO A 134 14.77 2.66 27.61
C PRO A 134 13.65 2.79 28.67
N LYS A 135 12.84 3.84 28.56
CA LYS A 135 11.71 4.12 29.45
C LYS A 135 10.52 4.68 28.66
N THR A 136 9.47 3.87 28.54
CA THR A 136 8.21 4.20 27.84
C THR A 136 7.52 5.43 28.44
N LYS A 137 7.47 5.52 29.78
CA LYS A 137 6.81 6.61 30.50
C LYS A 137 7.38 7.99 30.13
N LYS A 138 8.71 8.12 30.11
CA LYS A 138 9.39 9.37 29.71
C LYS A 138 9.03 9.78 28.29
N LEU A 139 9.00 8.82 27.36
CA LEU A 139 8.66 9.10 25.97
C LEU A 139 7.20 9.59 25.83
N LEU A 140 6.27 8.99 26.58
CA LEU A 140 4.87 9.43 26.58
C LEU A 140 4.69 10.82 27.18
N GLU A 141 5.42 11.14 28.26
CA GLU A 141 5.41 12.48 28.88
C GLU A 141 5.88 13.56 27.88
N VAL A 142 6.96 13.29 27.14
CA VAL A 142 7.46 14.20 26.09
C VAL A 142 6.42 14.38 24.98
N LEU A 143 5.85 13.27 24.48
CA LEU A 143 4.84 13.33 23.41
C LEU A 143 3.56 14.07 23.85
N SER A 144 3.12 13.89 25.10
CA SER A 144 1.97 14.62 25.63
C SER A 144 2.27 16.11 25.82
N ALA A 145 3.48 16.46 26.26
CA ALA A 145 3.89 17.86 26.41
C ALA A 145 3.92 18.59 25.06
N ILE A 146 4.27 17.88 23.98
CA ILE A 146 4.28 18.41 22.61
C ILE A 146 2.86 18.51 22.02
N GLY A 147 1.87 17.83 22.61
CA GLY A 147 0.51 17.74 22.06
C GLY A 147 0.39 16.78 20.87
N ALA A 148 1.29 15.80 20.78
CA ALA A 148 1.24 14.78 19.74
C ALA A 148 0.25 13.68 20.12
N GLU A 149 -1.05 13.95 19.92
CA GLU A 149 -2.12 13.00 20.21
C GLU A 149 -2.44 12.07 19.03
N GLY A 150 -2.97 10.89 19.35
CA GLY A 150 -3.39 9.90 18.36
C GLY A 150 -2.23 9.07 17.82
N LYS A 151 -2.19 8.87 16.49
CA LYS A 151 -1.17 8.06 15.83
C LYS A 151 0.06 8.91 15.53
N VAL A 152 1.18 8.61 16.15
CA VAL A 152 2.40 9.41 16.02
C VAL A 152 3.47 8.63 15.26
N LEU A 153 4.08 9.28 14.28
CA LEU A 153 5.32 8.81 13.66
C LEU A 153 6.47 9.67 14.16
N LEU A 154 7.39 9.06 14.89
CA LEU A 154 8.61 9.72 15.37
C LEU A 154 9.77 9.36 14.43
N LEU A 155 10.37 10.39 13.84
CA LEU A 155 11.51 10.28 12.93
C LEU A 155 12.80 10.72 13.64
N THR A 156 13.67 9.75 13.93
CA THR A 156 14.94 9.97 14.64
C THR A 156 16.11 10.20 13.70
N HIS A 157 17.14 10.88 14.18
CA HIS A 157 18.43 10.94 13.53
C HIS A 157 19.13 9.58 13.67
N GLY A 158 19.12 8.80 12.57
CA GLY A 158 19.67 7.45 12.56
C GLY A 158 18.89 6.47 13.44
N ALA A 159 19.51 5.32 13.72
CA ALA A 159 18.91 4.23 14.47
C ALA A 159 19.19 4.37 15.98
N LYS A 160 18.26 4.96 16.72
CA LYS A 160 18.33 5.09 18.18
C LYS A 160 17.60 3.92 18.87
N ASN A 161 18.35 2.89 19.28
CA ASN A 161 17.76 1.66 19.83
C ASN A 161 16.97 1.91 21.13
N ASN A 162 17.47 2.76 22.03
CA ASN A 162 16.77 3.06 23.29
C ASN A 162 15.42 3.74 23.08
N VAL A 163 15.32 4.65 22.10
CA VAL A 163 14.06 5.29 21.71
C VAL A 163 13.11 4.27 21.09
N HIS A 164 13.60 3.44 20.17
CA HIS A 164 12.80 2.39 19.54
C HIS A 164 12.26 1.39 20.57
N LEU A 165 13.08 0.89 21.49
CA LEU A 165 12.67 0.00 22.58
C LEU A 165 11.63 0.63 23.50
N SER A 166 11.75 1.94 23.78
CA SER A 166 10.79 2.70 24.58
C SER A 166 9.44 2.90 23.87
N SER A 167 9.41 2.86 22.54
CA SER A 167 8.20 3.07 21.75
C SER A 167 7.42 1.79 21.42
N ARG A 168 8.12 0.64 21.28
CA ARG A 168 7.56 -0.58 20.68
C ARG A 168 6.30 -1.12 21.38
N ASN A 169 6.14 -0.85 22.67
CA ASN A 169 4.95 -1.27 23.43
C ASN A 169 3.70 -0.42 23.16
N VAL A 170 3.88 0.79 22.60
CA VAL A 170 2.80 1.75 22.37
C VAL A 170 2.23 1.56 20.97
N ARG A 171 0.99 1.07 20.86
CA ARG A 171 0.35 0.73 19.57
C ARG A 171 0.15 1.93 18.63
N THR A 172 0.03 3.12 19.20
CA THR A 172 -0.22 4.36 18.46
C THR A 172 1.05 5.06 18.00
N LEU A 173 2.23 4.60 18.44
CA LEU A 173 3.51 5.23 18.15
C LEU A 173 4.36 4.31 17.28
N VAL A 174 4.89 4.84 16.19
CA VAL A 174 5.89 4.16 15.36
C VAL A 174 7.13 5.02 15.31
N VAL A 175 8.29 4.41 15.59
CA VAL A 175 9.60 5.06 15.48
C VAL A 175 10.32 4.53 14.25
N ARG A 176 10.83 5.43 13.42
CA ARG A 176 11.69 5.11 12.27
C ARG A 176 12.85 6.09 12.18
N PRO A 177 14.02 5.68 11.67
CA PRO A 177 15.04 6.62 11.25
C PRO A 177 14.51 7.51 10.12
N PHE A 178 14.88 8.78 10.15
CA PHE A 178 14.57 9.71 9.06
C PHE A 178 15.21 9.24 7.74
N GLY A 179 14.41 9.14 6.69
CA GLY A 179 14.78 8.63 5.38
C GLY A 179 14.35 7.17 5.12
N GLU A 180 14.04 6.39 6.15
CA GLU A 180 13.57 5.00 6.02
C GLU A 180 12.05 4.87 6.05
N GLU A 181 11.33 5.94 6.36
CA GLU A 181 9.88 5.96 6.38
C GLU A 181 9.25 5.70 5.01
N SER A 182 8.19 4.89 5.01
CA SER A 182 7.34 4.70 3.85
C SER A 182 6.31 5.83 3.75
N ALA A 183 5.82 6.11 2.53
CA ALA A 183 4.66 6.97 2.34
C ALA A 183 3.42 6.45 3.11
N TYR A 184 3.34 5.13 3.33
CA TYR A 184 2.30 4.52 4.16
C TYR A 184 2.42 4.93 5.63
N ASP A 185 3.63 4.94 6.21
CA ASP A 185 3.84 5.26 7.62
C ASP A 185 3.46 6.72 7.92
N ILE A 186 3.84 7.63 7.00
CA ILE A 186 3.54 9.07 7.05
C ILE A 186 2.02 9.31 7.02
N LEU A 187 1.29 8.56 6.20
CA LEU A 187 -0.17 8.70 6.10
C LEU A 187 -0.90 7.97 7.22
N TRP A 188 -0.35 6.88 7.75
CA TRP A 188 -0.92 6.18 8.90
C TRP A 188 -0.90 7.06 10.16
N ALA A 189 0.17 7.84 10.35
CA ALA A 189 0.28 8.77 11.46
C ALA A 189 -0.59 10.02 11.27
N THR A 190 -1.26 10.45 12.34
CA THR A 190 -1.95 11.74 12.42
C THR A 190 -0.94 12.86 12.54
N THR A 191 0.07 12.71 13.41
CA THR A 191 1.09 13.71 13.70
C THR A 191 2.48 13.12 13.47
N ILE A 192 3.36 13.91 12.87
CA ILE A 192 4.75 13.53 12.58
C ILE A 192 5.66 14.38 13.44
N VAL A 193 6.51 13.71 14.21
CA VAL A 193 7.52 14.34 15.04
C VAL A 193 8.87 14.04 14.43
N ILE A 194 9.63 15.07 14.10
CA ILE A 194 10.93 14.95 13.42
C ILE A 194 12.00 15.54 14.32
N GLU A 195 13.08 14.81 14.56
CA GLU A 195 14.26 15.39 15.20
C GLU A 195 14.91 16.43 14.28
N LYS A 196 15.15 17.63 14.80
CA LYS A 196 15.76 18.74 14.06
C LYS A 196 17.09 18.36 13.41
N ILE A 197 17.97 17.69 14.18
CA ILE A 197 19.27 17.21 13.71
C ILE A 197 19.10 16.26 12.51
N ALA A 198 18.03 15.47 12.47
CA ALA A 198 17.75 14.56 11.36
C ALA A 198 17.41 15.32 10.08
N LEU A 199 16.68 16.43 10.20
CA LEU A 199 16.33 17.29 9.07
C LEU A 199 17.54 18.07 8.55
N ASP A 200 18.38 18.59 9.45
CA ASP A 200 19.57 19.36 9.09
C ASP A 200 20.64 18.51 8.42
N THR A 201 20.82 17.26 8.90
CA THR A 201 21.79 16.33 8.31
C THR A 201 21.31 15.74 6.99
N ALA A 202 20.01 15.82 6.70
CA ALA A 202 19.46 15.23 5.49
C ALA A 202 19.93 15.98 4.24
N GLU A 203 20.82 15.34 3.48
CA GLU A 203 21.26 15.90 2.21
C GLU A 203 20.15 15.84 1.14
N PRO A 204 19.97 16.91 0.33
CA PRO A 204 19.09 16.85 -0.82
C PRO A 204 19.63 15.80 -1.80
N SER A 205 18.72 15.00 -2.38
CA SER A 205 19.12 13.98 -3.37
C SER A 205 19.96 14.60 -4.50
N LYS A 206 20.94 13.88 -5.06
CA LYS A 206 21.81 14.38 -6.15
C LYS A 206 21.05 15.05 -7.30
N ALA A 207 19.88 14.51 -7.66
CA ALA A 207 19.02 15.09 -8.69
C ALA A 207 18.40 16.44 -8.27
N HIS A 208 18.03 16.58 -7.00
CA HIS A 208 17.51 17.82 -6.46
C HIS A 208 18.63 18.86 -6.25
N ARG A 209 19.83 18.43 -5.86
CA ARG A 209 21.02 19.29 -5.83
C ARG A 209 21.34 19.84 -7.21
N ALA A 210 21.30 19.01 -8.25
CA ALA A 210 21.45 19.45 -9.63
C ALA A 210 20.34 20.44 -10.06
N ALA A 211 19.09 20.19 -9.66
CA ALA A 211 17.97 21.10 -9.93
C ALA A 211 18.14 22.46 -9.21
N MET A 212 18.54 22.49 -7.94
CA MET A 212 18.84 23.73 -7.20
C MET A 212 19.97 24.51 -7.87
N VAL A 213 21.05 23.84 -8.27
CA VAL A 213 22.18 24.48 -8.98
C VAL A 213 21.73 25.05 -10.34
N SER A 214 20.85 24.36 -11.06
CA SER A 214 20.31 24.89 -12.33
C SER A 214 19.36 26.07 -12.16
N ARG A 215 18.50 26.06 -11.13
CA ARG A 215 17.63 27.18 -10.78
C ARG A 215 18.46 28.40 -10.37
N ALA A 216 19.50 28.22 -9.56
CA ALA A 216 20.44 29.28 -9.19
C ALA A 216 21.19 29.87 -10.40
N ARG A 217 21.34 29.10 -11.50
CA ARG A 217 21.94 29.53 -12.76
C ARG A 217 20.94 30.09 -13.78
N GLY A 218 19.65 30.12 -13.48
CA GLY A 218 18.61 30.67 -14.37
C GLY A 218 18.31 29.85 -15.63
N GLU A 219 18.69 28.56 -15.67
CA GLU A 219 18.40 27.68 -16.82
C GLU A 219 16.99 27.06 -16.73
N PRO A 220 16.27 26.85 -17.84
CA PRO A 220 14.95 26.20 -17.83
C PRO A 220 15.04 24.73 -17.38
N GLU A 221 14.15 24.34 -16.45
CA GLU A 221 14.22 23.09 -15.65
C GLU A 221 14.34 21.78 -16.46
N VAL A 222 13.84 21.77 -17.70
CA VAL A 222 13.82 20.59 -18.58
C VAL A 222 15.25 20.17 -18.99
N ARG A 223 16.14 21.12 -19.28
CA ARG A 223 17.53 20.84 -19.69
C ARG A 223 18.40 20.34 -18.53
N ALA A 224 18.09 20.74 -17.29
CA ALA A 224 18.85 20.36 -16.10
C ALA A 224 18.60 18.90 -15.70
N HIS A 225 17.35 18.44 -15.79
CA HIS A 225 17.00 17.04 -15.55
C HIS A 225 17.63 16.10 -16.58
N GLU A 226 17.72 16.54 -17.84
CA GLU A 226 18.39 15.81 -18.91
C GLU A 226 19.90 15.71 -18.67
N ARG A 227 20.59 16.83 -18.37
CA ARG A 227 22.03 16.84 -18.06
C ARG A 227 22.37 15.97 -16.84
N ALA A 228 21.60 16.08 -15.75
CA ALA A 228 21.81 15.25 -14.56
C ALA A 228 21.55 13.74 -14.82
N ALA A 229 20.58 13.42 -15.68
CA ALA A 229 20.35 12.05 -16.13
C ALA A 229 21.49 11.55 -17.02
N GLU A 230 22.08 12.42 -17.83
CA GLU A 230 23.21 12.15 -18.72
C GLU A 230 24.51 11.93 -17.93
N GLU A 231 24.79 12.78 -16.94
CA GLU A 231 25.91 12.63 -16.00
C GLU A 231 25.77 11.34 -15.18
N GLY A 232 24.57 11.04 -14.68
CA GLY A 232 24.31 9.78 -13.98
C GLY A 232 24.48 8.54 -14.87
N ARG A 233 24.13 8.63 -16.16
CA ARG A 233 24.38 7.57 -17.15
C ARG A 233 25.86 7.47 -17.50
N ALA A 234 26.57 8.59 -17.60
CA ALA A 234 28.00 8.65 -17.85
C ALA A 234 28.81 8.04 -16.70
N GLN A 235 28.43 8.34 -15.45
CA GLN A 235 29.06 7.75 -14.27
C GLN A 235 28.84 6.25 -14.21
N ARG A 236 27.60 5.78 -14.43
CA ARG A 236 27.30 4.34 -14.52
C ARG A 236 28.05 3.64 -15.66
N ARG A 237 28.30 4.33 -16.78
CA ARG A 237 29.13 3.81 -17.89
C ARG A 237 30.60 3.71 -17.47
N LYS A 238 31.13 4.68 -16.72
CA LYS A 238 32.48 4.64 -16.15
C LYS A 238 32.63 3.51 -15.12
N ASP A 239 31.66 3.36 -14.22
CA ASP A 239 31.64 2.30 -13.20
C ASP A 239 31.52 0.88 -13.81
N ARG A 240 30.74 0.73 -14.89
CA ARG A 240 30.69 -0.53 -15.66
C ARG A 240 32.01 -0.85 -16.35
N ARG A 241 32.70 0.17 -16.89
CA ARG A 241 34.01 -0.01 -17.54
C ARG A 241 35.10 -0.36 -16.51
N SER A 242 35.08 0.25 -15.32
CA SER A 242 36.03 -0.09 -14.25
C SER A 242 35.79 -1.50 -13.69
N HIS A 243 34.54 -1.95 -13.57
CA HIS A 243 34.23 -3.34 -13.20
C HIS A 243 34.68 -4.36 -14.25
N LYS A 244 34.54 -4.06 -15.55
CA LYS A 244 34.98 -4.94 -16.63
C LYS A 244 36.51 -5.10 -16.65
N ASN A 245 37.24 -3.99 -16.47
CA ASN A 245 38.70 -4.01 -16.40
C ASN A 245 39.24 -4.70 -15.12
N LYS A 246 38.42 -4.80 -14.06
CA LYS A 246 38.77 -5.54 -12.84
C LYS A 246 38.51 -7.05 -12.98
N ALA A 247 37.53 -7.44 -13.80
CA ALA A 247 37.26 -8.85 -14.13
C ALA A 247 38.29 -9.43 -15.11
N ASP A 248 38.77 -8.64 -16.09
CA ASP A 248 39.80 -9.07 -17.05
C ASP A 248 41.22 -9.17 -16.42
N LYS A 249 41.40 -8.77 -15.15
CA LYS A 249 42.69 -8.86 -14.41
C LYS A 249 42.80 -10.07 -13.47
N LEU A 250 41.82 -10.98 -13.49
CA LEU A 250 41.85 -12.23 -12.74
C LEU A 250 41.87 -13.41 -13.72
N THR A 251 43.05 -13.77 -14.22
CA THR A 251 43.30 -15.09 -14.81
C THR A 251 43.58 -16.13 -13.70
N PRO A 252 43.03 -17.35 -13.77
CA PRO A 252 43.30 -18.40 -12.80
C PRO A 252 44.54 -19.21 -13.21
N GLU A 253 45.47 -19.42 -12.29
CA GLU A 253 46.53 -20.42 -12.43
C GLU A 253 46.17 -21.74 -11.72
N SER A 254 46.56 -22.83 -12.38
CA SER A 254 46.79 -24.23 -11.90
C SER A 254 45.68 -25.30 -12.05
N LYS A 255 45.87 -26.13 -13.12
CA LYS A 255 45.85 -27.63 -13.26
C LYS A 255 44.98 -28.46 -12.29
N VAL A 256 44.15 -29.43 -12.70
CA VAL A 256 44.48 -30.79 -13.21
C VAL A 256 43.26 -31.46 -13.90
N SER A 257 43.49 -32.27 -14.95
CA SER A 257 42.58 -33.14 -15.76
C SER A 257 42.51 -34.60 -15.26
N PRO A 258 41.81 -35.62 -15.86
CA PRO A 258 40.75 -35.70 -16.90
C PRO A 258 39.48 -36.49 -16.41
N THR A 259 38.33 -36.56 -17.10
CA THR A 259 37.94 -37.64 -18.04
C THR A 259 36.44 -37.50 -18.39
N ALA A 260 36.07 -37.93 -19.62
CA ALA A 260 34.73 -38.32 -20.14
C ALA A 260 34.16 -37.42 -21.26
N LYS A 261 34.22 -37.95 -22.49
CA LYS A 261 33.40 -37.53 -23.66
C LYS A 261 31.92 -37.88 -23.41
N PRO A 262 30.97 -37.22 -24.10
CA PRO A 262 30.40 -37.89 -25.28
C PRO A 262 30.15 -36.97 -26.49
N ALA A 263 29.72 -37.61 -27.57
CA ALA A 263 29.71 -37.20 -28.96
C ALA A 263 28.49 -36.34 -29.42
N LYS A 264 28.77 -35.48 -30.41
CA LYS A 264 28.05 -35.14 -31.66
C LYS A 264 26.49 -35.19 -31.74
N MET A 265 25.94 -33.98 -31.96
CA MET A 265 24.95 -33.50 -32.96
C MET A 265 24.05 -34.48 -33.73
N THR A 266 22.74 -34.12 -33.78
CA THR A 266 21.78 -34.02 -34.91
C THR A 266 20.50 -33.41 -34.30
N ASP A 267 19.56 -32.71 -34.94
CA ASP A 267 19.48 -31.91 -36.15
C ASP A 267 18.34 -30.88 -35.89
N GLU A 268 18.21 -29.94 -36.81
CA GLU A 268 17.33 -28.77 -36.84
C GLU A 268 15.83 -29.02 -36.60
N GLU A 269 15.13 -28.06 -35.98
CA GLU A 269 13.89 -27.55 -36.59
C GLU A 269 13.57 -26.11 -36.17
N LYS A 270 13.31 -25.30 -37.19
CA LYS A 270 13.09 -23.86 -37.22
C LYS A 270 11.59 -23.62 -37.35
N VAL A 271 10.93 -23.04 -36.34
CA VAL A 271 9.53 -22.60 -36.47
C VAL A 271 9.44 -21.09 -36.30
N THR A 272 9.10 -20.44 -37.41
CA THR A 272 8.79 -19.02 -37.56
C THR A 272 7.45 -18.63 -36.91
N PRO A 273 7.31 -17.42 -36.34
CA PRO A 273 6.02 -16.93 -35.87
C PRO A 273 5.22 -16.32 -37.03
N LYS A 274 3.96 -16.74 -37.21
CA LYS A 274 3.04 -16.17 -38.21
C LYS A 274 1.89 -15.42 -37.54
N ALA A 275 1.69 -14.22 -38.06
CA ALA A 275 0.45 -13.44 -38.21
C ALA A 275 -0.24 -12.78 -37.00
N LYS A 276 -0.29 -11.45 -37.13
CA LYS A 276 -1.26 -10.50 -36.57
C LYS A 276 -2.70 -10.88 -36.91
N ALA A 277 -3.62 -10.68 -35.99
CA ALA A 277 -5.01 -10.37 -36.28
C ALA A 277 -5.48 -9.28 -35.31
N SER A 278 -5.72 -8.10 -35.86
CA SER A 278 -6.43 -6.96 -35.29
C SER A 278 -7.94 -7.22 -35.35
N LEU A 279 -8.67 -6.89 -34.28
CA LEU A 279 -10.11 -6.67 -34.33
C LEU A 279 -10.42 -5.40 -33.55
N GLU A 280 -10.97 -4.44 -34.29
CA GLU A 280 -11.48 -3.16 -33.82
C GLU A 280 -12.82 -3.33 -33.08
N ALA A 281 -13.19 -2.28 -32.38
CA ALA A 281 -14.34 -2.18 -31.48
C ALA A 281 -15.69 -2.10 -32.20
N GLU A 282 -16.75 -2.52 -31.50
CA GLU A 282 -18.06 -1.89 -31.61
C GLU A 282 -18.65 -1.59 -30.22
N VAL A 283 -19.27 -0.42 -30.15
CA VAL A 283 -19.83 0.28 -29.00
C VAL A 283 -21.34 -0.02 -28.93
N GLY A 284 -21.88 -0.18 -27.71
CA GLY A 284 -23.29 0.15 -27.45
C GLY A 284 -24.07 -0.91 -26.69
N GLY A 285 -24.26 -0.70 -25.38
CA GLY A 285 -25.25 -1.42 -24.58
C GLY A 285 -25.39 -0.80 -23.20
N LYS A 286 -26.51 -0.10 -22.95
CA LYS A 286 -26.91 0.34 -21.61
C LYS A 286 -27.07 -0.90 -20.72
N ILE A 287 -26.41 -0.88 -19.55
CA ILE A 287 -26.61 -1.91 -18.52
C ILE A 287 -27.70 -1.39 -17.60
N ASP A 288 -28.92 -1.86 -17.80
CA ASP A 288 -30.00 -1.71 -16.82
C ASP A 288 -29.75 -2.71 -15.69
N LEU A 289 -29.40 -2.22 -14.50
CA LEU A 289 -29.24 -3.06 -13.30
C LEU A 289 -30.63 -3.40 -12.74
N ASP A 290 -31.06 -4.64 -12.93
CA ASP A 290 -32.23 -5.21 -12.29
C ASP A 290 -31.95 -5.40 -10.78
N ALA A 291 -32.50 -4.52 -9.94
CA ALA A 291 -32.32 -4.53 -8.47
C ALA A 291 -33.11 -5.64 -7.74
N SER A 292 -33.79 -6.51 -8.49
CA SER A 292 -34.64 -7.59 -7.97
C SER A 292 -33.85 -8.82 -7.50
N SER A 293 -32.55 -8.92 -7.80
CA SER A 293 -31.70 -10.06 -7.42
C SER A 293 -30.78 -9.80 -6.22
N VAL A 294 -30.87 -8.63 -5.57
CA VAL A 294 -30.07 -8.31 -4.37
C VAL A 294 -30.81 -8.81 -3.13
N THR A 295 -30.48 -10.03 -2.70
CA THR A 295 -30.94 -10.56 -1.41
C THR A 295 -30.28 -9.79 -0.27
N LEU A 296 -31.06 -8.94 0.41
CA LEU A 296 -30.62 -8.29 1.65
C LEU A 296 -30.45 -9.34 2.77
N PRO A 297 -29.47 -9.19 3.66
CA PRO A 297 -29.29 -10.08 4.80
C PRO A 297 -30.52 -10.09 5.71
N LYS A 298 -30.84 -11.25 6.29
CA LYS A 298 -31.98 -11.40 7.20
C LYS A 298 -31.72 -10.56 8.45
N VAL A 299 -32.78 -10.04 9.05
CA VAL A 299 -32.71 -9.19 10.27
C VAL A 299 -31.94 -9.87 11.41
N ALA A 300 -31.97 -11.21 11.50
CA ALA A 300 -31.19 -11.98 12.46
C ALA A 300 -29.67 -11.75 12.36
N ASP A 301 -29.16 -11.48 11.15
CA ASP A 301 -27.73 -11.23 10.90
C ASP A 301 -27.34 -9.78 11.24
N LEU A 302 -28.30 -8.84 11.17
CA LEU A 302 -28.14 -7.45 11.59
C LEU A 302 -28.15 -7.29 13.12
N VAL A 303 -28.87 -8.15 13.84
CA VAL A 303 -28.86 -8.18 15.32
C VAL A 303 -27.46 -8.49 15.84
N GLY A 304 -26.73 -9.41 15.22
CA GLY A 304 -25.34 -9.70 15.58
C GLY A 304 -24.38 -8.51 15.35
N PHE A 305 -24.62 -7.73 14.30
CA PHE A 305 -23.85 -6.53 13.96
C PHE A 305 -24.16 -5.33 14.85
N LEU A 306 -25.41 -5.19 15.29
CA LEU A 306 -25.86 -4.11 16.16
C LEU A 306 -25.59 -4.38 17.66
N MET A 307 -25.41 -5.64 18.05
CA MET A 307 -24.96 -6.02 19.40
C MET A 307 -23.51 -5.59 19.70
N GLU A 308 -22.76 -5.13 18.69
CA GLU A 308 -21.40 -4.59 18.84
C GLU A 308 -21.39 -3.10 19.27
N PHE A 309 -22.55 -2.43 19.29
CA PHE A 309 -22.72 -1.03 19.69
C PHE A 309 -23.84 -0.89 20.73
N ASP A 310 -23.42 -0.85 21.99
CA ASP A 310 -24.23 -0.96 23.20
C ASP A 310 -25.27 0.17 23.42
N SER A 311 -26.54 -0.20 23.69
CA SER A 311 -27.37 0.35 24.79
C SER A 311 -28.75 -0.32 24.83
N ALA A 312 -29.16 -0.80 26.01
CA ALA A 312 -30.43 -1.51 26.23
C ALA A 312 -31.69 -0.69 25.88
N ALA A 313 -31.62 0.65 25.96
CA ALA A 313 -32.72 1.56 25.64
C ALA A 313 -33.04 1.64 24.13
N ALA A 314 -32.06 1.37 23.26
CA ALA A 314 -32.26 1.38 21.81
C ALA A 314 -33.05 0.16 21.32
N VAL A 315 -32.95 -0.98 22.02
CA VAL A 315 -33.65 -2.22 21.68
C VAL A 315 -35.14 -2.14 22.04
N GLU A 316 -35.48 -1.48 23.14
CA GLU A 316 -36.86 -1.27 23.58
C GLU A 316 -37.62 -0.29 22.67
N THR A 317 -36.95 0.76 22.21
CA THR A 317 -37.51 1.73 21.25
C THR A 317 -37.67 1.16 19.84
N LEU A 318 -36.94 0.10 19.48
CA LEU A 318 -37.12 -0.62 18.22
C LEU A 318 -38.31 -1.59 18.27
N ARG A 319 -38.56 -2.26 19.40
CA ARG A 319 -39.72 -3.16 19.57
C ARG A 319 -41.07 -2.43 19.50
N SER A 320 -41.12 -1.15 19.87
CA SER A 320 -42.32 -0.32 19.75
C SER A 320 -42.54 0.28 18.36
N ARG A 321 -41.58 0.12 17.43
CA ARG A 321 -41.56 0.75 16.10
C ARG A 321 -42.05 -0.13 14.95
N ASP A 322 -42.59 -1.32 15.23
CA ASP A 322 -43.05 -2.30 14.24
C ASP A 322 -44.48 -2.08 13.71
N ASN A 323 -44.86 -0.85 13.38
CA ASN A 323 -46.09 -0.60 12.64
C ASN A 323 -45.76 -0.06 11.24
N ARG A 324 -46.05 -0.84 10.19
CA ARG A 324 -45.82 -0.50 8.76
C ARG A 324 -46.27 0.92 8.37
N LYS A 325 -47.27 1.49 9.06
CA LYS A 325 -47.79 2.84 8.83
C LYS A 325 -46.79 3.96 9.17
N THR A 326 -45.90 3.77 10.16
CA THR A 326 -44.95 4.82 10.59
C THR A 326 -43.72 4.92 9.67
N ALA A 327 -43.26 3.79 9.10
CA ALA A 327 -42.15 3.78 8.14
C ALA A 327 -42.51 4.49 6.82
N GLN A 328 -43.75 4.31 6.33
CA GLN A 328 -44.25 5.07 5.18
C GLN A 328 -44.35 6.56 5.47
N ALA A 329 -44.83 6.95 6.65
CA ALA A 329 -44.92 8.36 7.04
C ALA A 329 -43.54 9.03 7.11
N LEU A 330 -42.52 8.36 7.65
CA LEU A 330 -41.16 8.87 7.71
C LEU A 330 -40.48 8.97 6.34
N TYR A 331 -40.73 7.99 5.45
CA TYR A 331 -40.22 8.05 4.08
C TYR A 331 -40.83 9.21 3.30
N GLN A 332 -42.14 9.45 3.47
CA GLN A 332 -42.83 10.58 2.83
C GLN A 332 -42.37 11.91 3.43
N ALA A 333 -42.19 12.01 4.75
CA ALA A 333 -41.63 13.21 5.40
C ALA A 333 -40.21 13.51 4.88
N ARG A 334 -39.37 12.48 4.73
CA ARG A 334 -38.01 12.64 4.21
C ARG A 334 -37.98 13.04 2.73
N LEU A 335 -38.90 12.51 1.92
CA LEU A 335 -39.06 12.95 0.53
C LEU A 335 -39.46 14.42 0.46
N ARG A 336 -40.38 14.86 1.32
CA ARG A 336 -40.84 16.26 1.39
C ARG A 336 -39.74 17.23 1.83
N GLU A 337 -38.89 16.84 2.78
CA GLU A 337 -37.70 17.61 3.17
C GLU A 337 -36.72 17.78 2.01
N ILE A 338 -36.59 16.77 1.16
CA ILE A 338 -35.68 16.78 0.01
C ILE A 338 -36.27 17.60 -1.15
N THR A 339 -37.60 17.58 -1.33
CA THR A 339 -38.28 18.33 -2.40
C THR A 339 -38.62 19.77 -2.03
N ASN A 340 -38.45 20.19 -0.77
CA ASN A 340 -38.68 21.55 -0.28
C ASN A 340 -40.11 22.06 -0.52
N GLU A 341 -41.09 21.15 -0.56
CA GLU A 341 -42.51 21.49 -0.64
C GLU A 341 -43.03 21.79 0.77
N ARG A 342 -43.40 23.05 1.04
CA ARG A 342 -44.10 23.45 2.28
C ARG A 342 -45.57 23.08 2.14
N GLU A 343 -46.15 22.41 3.14
CA GLU A 343 -47.59 22.17 3.23
C GLU A 343 -48.32 23.51 3.17
N GLY A 344 -49.19 23.65 2.17
CA GLY A 344 -50.29 24.60 2.23
C GLY A 344 -51.31 24.06 3.22
N ASP A 345 -51.61 24.88 4.23
CA ASP A 345 -52.82 24.75 5.02
C ASP A 345 -54.02 24.69 4.07
N ASP A 346 -54.87 23.66 4.20
CA ASP A 346 -56.32 23.79 4.04
C ASP A 346 -57.05 22.50 4.46
N ALA A 347 -57.89 22.67 5.50
CA ALA A 347 -59.09 21.93 5.92
C ALA A 347 -59.00 20.46 6.36
#